data_AF-E8KGY0-F1
#
_entry.id   AF-E8KGY0-F1
#
_cell.length_a   1.000
_cell.length_b   1.000
_cell.length_c   1.000
_cell.angle_alpha   90.00
_cell.angle_beta   90.00
_cell.angle_gamma   90.00
#
_symmetry.space_group_name_H-M   'P 1'
#
loop_
_entity.id
_entity.type
_entity.pdbx_description
1 polymer ?
#
loop_
_entity_poly.entity_id
_entity_poly.type
_entity_poly.pdbx_seq_one_letter_code
_entity_poly.pdbx_strand_id
1 'polypeptide(L)'
;MADTHSRRDFLKNTALVGAGLLSAPTFALESRQLSSHVQNQYPFYGQHQAGIVTPAQKHIYFLVLDLDTTYIVKVKAIFQTWTNYSRNLTQGKM
;
A
#
# COMPACT_ATOMS: atom_id res chain seq x y z
N MET A 1 5.76 -25.74 -26.10
CA MET A 1 4.94 -24.55 -25.84
C MET A 1 4.18 -24.84 -24.55
N ALA A 2 4.63 -24.30 -23.41
CA ALA A 2 4.01 -24.60 -22.12
C ALA A 2 2.88 -23.60 -21.88
N ASP A 3 1.64 -24.09 -21.81
CA ASP A 3 0.47 -23.28 -21.52
C ASP A 3 0.51 -22.78 -20.08
N THR A 4 0.77 -21.48 -19.91
CA THR A 4 0.58 -20.76 -18.65
C THR A 4 -0.91 -20.64 -18.36
N HIS A 5 -1.49 -21.68 -17.75
CA HIS A 5 -2.83 -21.58 -17.19
C HIS A 5 -2.83 -20.55 -16.05
N SER A 6 -3.51 -19.43 -16.27
CA SER A 6 -3.62 -18.37 -15.28
C SER A 6 -4.58 -18.79 -14.17
N ARG A 7 -4.30 -18.36 -12.94
CA ARG A 7 -5.18 -18.56 -11.76
C ARG A 7 -6.62 -18.10 -12.03
N ARG A 8 -6.79 -17.17 -12.96
CA ARG A 8 -8.08 -16.64 -13.40
C ARG A 8 -8.90 -17.63 -14.26
N ASP A 9 -8.25 -18.51 -15.00
CA ASP A 9 -8.93 -19.50 -15.84
C ASP A 9 -9.43 -20.71 -15.02
N PHE A 10 -8.70 -21.06 -13.96
CA PHE A 10 -9.15 -22.06 -12.96
C PHE A 10 -10.48 -21.65 -12.30
N LEU A 11 -10.61 -20.39 -11.88
CA LEU A 11 -11.83 -19.89 -11.22
C LEU A 11 -13.06 -19.88 -12.13
N LYS A 12 -12.88 -19.66 -13.43
CA LYS A 12 -13.98 -19.68 -14.41
C LYS A 12 -14.53 -21.08 -14.60
N ASN A 13 -13.66 -22.09 -14.63
CA ASN A 13 -14.06 -23.47 -14.90
C ASN A 13 -14.76 -24.13 -13.71
N THR A 14 -14.49 -23.69 -12.47
CA THR A 14 -15.15 -24.23 -11.27
C THR A 14 -16.62 -23.79 -11.13
N ALA A 15 -17.02 -22.69 -11.78
CA ALA A 15 -18.39 -22.17 -11.68
C ALA A 15 -19.42 -22.95 -12.54
N LEU A 16 -18.99 -23.82 -13.45
CA LEU A 16 -19.88 -24.42 -14.46
C LEU A 16 -20.41 -25.83 -14.12
N VAL A 17 -20.04 -26.43 -12.99
CA VAL A 17 -20.33 -27.87 -12.71
C VAL A 17 -21.52 -28.12 -11.73
N GLY A 18 -22.29 -27.11 -11.30
CA GLY A 18 -23.31 -27.32 -10.26
C GLY A 18 -24.72 -26.82 -10.55
N ALA A 19 -25.50 -27.51 -11.38
CA ALA A 19 -26.95 -27.28 -11.54
C ALA A 19 -27.82 -28.21 -10.69
N GLY A 20 -27.31 -28.74 -9.56
CA GLY A 20 -28.07 -29.60 -8.67
C GLY A 20 -27.45 -29.67 -7.28
N LEU A 21 -28.31 -29.56 -6.27
CA LEU A 21 -28.07 -29.57 -4.81
C LEU A 21 -27.97 -28.20 -4.13
N LEU A 22 -29.05 -27.94 -3.40
CA LEU A 22 -29.30 -26.89 -2.42
C LEU A 22 -28.20 -26.86 -1.34
N SER A 23 -27.27 -25.92 -1.43
CA SER A 23 -26.55 -25.26 -0.32
C SER A 23 -25.36 -24.54 -0.94
N ALA A 24 -25.57 -23.31 -1.40
CA ALA A 24 -24.45 -22.44 -1.68
C ALA A 24 -23.64 -22.33 -0.37
N PRO A 25 -22.34 -22.66 -0.33
CA PRO A 25 -21.54 -22.37 0.84
C PRO A 25 -21.52 -20.85 0.95
N THR A 26 -22.29 -20.33 1.91
CA THR A 26 -22.31 -18.91 2.28
C THR A 26 -20.91 -18.38 2.61
N PHE A 27 -19.94 -19.27 2.82
CA PHE A 27 -18.50 -19.00 2.93
C PHE A 27 -17.86 -18.27 1.72
N ALA A 28 -18.50 -18.26 0.54
CA ALA A 28 -17.98 -17.53 -0.62
C ALA A 28 -18.26 -16.01 -0.56
N LEU A 29 -19.13 -15.57 0.36
CA LEU A 29 -19.45 -14.17 0.61
C LEU A 29 -18.91 -13.68 1.97
N GLU A 30 -17.95 -14.40 2.55
CA GLU A 30 -17.22 -13.88 3.70
C GLU A 30 -16.51 -12.59 3.24
N SER A 31 -17.09 -11.43 3.57
CA SER A 31 -16.45 -10.16 3.32
C SER A 31 -15.09 -10.25 3.98
N ARG A 32 -14.02 -10.16 3.18
CA ARG A 32 -12.66 -10.12 3.72
C ARG A 32 -12.59 -8.86 4.58
N GLN A 33 -12.89 -8.99 5.87
CA GLN A 33 -12.65 -7.95 6.85
C GLN A 33 -11.14 -7.78 6.87
N LEU A 34 -10.66 -6.85 6.05
CA LEU A 34 -9.32 -6.34 6.11
C LEU A 34 -9.21 -5.72 7.51
N SER A 35 -8.67 -6.48 8.44
CA SER A 35 -8.31 -5.97 9.76
C SER A 35 -7.35 -4.82 9.50
N SER A 36 -7.83 -3.58 9.60
CA SER A 36 -7.08 -2.36 9.31
C SER A 36 -6.07 -2.03 10.41
N HIS A 37 -5.59 -3.04 11.14
CA HIS A 37 -4.59 -2.81 12.16
C HIS A 37 -3.26 -2.56 11.47
N VAL A 38 -2.92 -1.28 11.31
CA VAL A 38 -1.61 -0.84 10.84
C VAL A 38 -0.60 -1.16 11.94
N GLN A 39 -0.08 -2.38 11.94
CA GLN A 39 0.88 -2.85 12.95
C GLN A 39 2.22 -2.09 12.88
N ASN A 40 2.55 -1.50 11.73
CA ASN A 40 3.86 -0.92 11.45
C ASN A 40 3.78 0.60 11.22
N GLN A 41 3.36 1.36 12.25
CA GLN A 41 3.50 2.81 12.26
C GLN A 41 4.79 3.21 12.97
N TYR A 42 5.58 4.08 12.34
CA TYR A 42 6.82 4.60 12.91
C TYR A 42 6.68 6.09 13.20
N PRO A 43 7.21 6.61 14.33
CA PRO A 43 7.18 8.03 14.62
C PRO A 43 7.85 8.85 13.51
N PHE A 44 7.16 9.88 13.03
CA PHE A 44 7.72 10.81 12.04
C PHE A 44 8.76 11.75 12.66
N TYR A 45 8.50 12.23 13.89
CA TYR A 45 9.43 13.10 14.61
C TYR A 45 10.33 12.31 15.55
N GLY A 46 11.58 12.74 15.60
CA GLY A 46 12.62 12.24 16.48
C GLY A 46 13.91 13.02 16.23
N GLN A 47 14.97 12.67 16.96
CA GLN A 47 16.31 13.20 16.71
C GLN A 47 16.85 12.79 15.32
N HIS A 48 16.43 11.62 14.83
CA HIS A 48 16.82 11.06 13.55
C HIS A 48 15.59 10.74 12.70
N GLN A 49 15.72 10.84 11.38
CA GLN A 49 14.64 10.50 10.45
C GLN A 49 14.39 9.00 10.43
N ALA A 50 13.11 8.62 10.28
CA ALA A 50 12.73 7.24 10.00
C ALA A 50 13.28 6.77 8.64
N GLY A 51 13.45 5.46 8.47
CA GLY A 51 13.99 4.86 7.25
C GLY A 51 15.49 4.58 7.26
N ILE A 52 16.22 4.98 8.32
CA ILE A 52 17.65 4.65 8.52
C ILE A 52 17.80 3.37 9.36
N VAL A 53 17.37 3.43 10.62
CA VAL A 53 17.39 2.28 11.56
C VAL A 53 16.04 1.58 11.66
N THR A 54 15.02 2.10 10.97
CA THR A 54 13.71 1.47 10.86
C THR A 54 13.86 0.08 10.21
N PRO A 55 13.20 -0.97 10.72
CA PRO A 55 13.23 -2.28 10.09
C PRO A 55 12.85 -2.22 8.60
N ALA A 56 13.54 -3.01 7.79
CA ALA A 56 13.35 -3.02 6.34
C ALA A 56 11.88 -3.28 5.95
N GLN A 57 11.36 -2.45 5.05
CA GLN A 57 10.00 -2.54 4.54
C GLN A 57 9.97 -3.35 3.23
N LYS A 58 8.82 -3.96 2.92
CA LYS A 58 8.65 -4.83 1.74
C LYS A 58 8.66 -4.08 0.39
N HIS A 59 8.38 -2.78 0.40
CA HIS A 59 8.22 -1.96 -0.80
C HIS A 59 8.98 -0.64 -0.63
N ILE A 60 9.51 -0.11 -1.73
CA ILE A 60 10.23 1.17 -1.77
C ILE A 60 9.83 1.97 -3.01
N TYR A 61 9.65 3.27 -2.82
CA TYR A 61 9.63 4.27 -3.87
C TYR A 61 10.81 5.21 -3.65
N PHE A 62 11.69 5.33 -4.64
CA PHE A 62 12.89 6.17 -4.57
C PHE A 62 12.82 7.25 -5.65
N LEU A 63 13.11 8.50 -5.27
CA LEU A 63 13.02 9.65 -6.15
C LEU A 63 14.31 10.47 -6.08
N VAL A 64 14.73 10.98 -7.24
CA VAL A 64 15.78 11.99 -7.39
C VAL A 64 15.14 13.16 -8.13
N LEU A 65 15.28 14.37 -7.59
CA LEU A 65 14.59 15.56 -8.07
C LEU A 65 15.58 16.72 -8.16
N ASP A 66 15.45 17.51 -9.22
CA ASP A 66 16.14 18.78 -9.37
C ASP A 66 15.28 19.93 -8.83
N LEU A 67 15.92 20.97 -8.31
CA LEU A 67 15.22 22.20 -7.94
C LEU A 67 14.90 22.99 -9.22
N ASP A 68 13.64 23.37 -9.37
CA ASP A 68 13.19 24.26 -10.46
C ASP A 68 13.50 25.74 -10.19
N THR A 69 14.02 26.04 -8.98
CA THR A 69 14.22 27.40 -8.50
C THR A 69 15.43 27.49 -7.57
N THR A 70 16.12 28.63 -7.63
CA THR A 70 17.23 28.98 -6.71
C THR A 70 16.78 29.86 -5.55
N TYR A 71 15.50 30.27 -5.51
CA TYR A 71 14.97 31.12 -4.43
C TYR A 71 14.76 30.33 -3.14
N ILE A 72 15.62 30.57 -2.15
CA ILE A 72 15.59 29.86 -0.86
C ILE A 72 14.23 29.90 -0.15
N VAL A 73 13.47 31.00 -0.29
CA VAL A 73 12.13 31.14 0.30
C VAL A 73 11.14 30.12 -0.26
N LYS A 74 11.21 29.83 -1.57
CA LYS A 74 10.36 28.83 -2.23
C LYS A 74 10.76 27.40 -1.83
N VAL A 75 12.07 27.13 -1.77
CA VAL A 75 12.60 25.82 -1.34
C VAL A 75 12.17 25.52 0.10
N LYS A 76 12.28 26.48 1.01
CA LYS A 76 11.80 26.35 2.40
C LYS A 76 10.30 26.03 2.45
N ALA A 77 9.48 26.71 1.65
CA ALA A 77 8.04 26.49 1.62
C ALA A 77 7.67 25.08 1.14
N ILE A 78 8.36 24.55 0.13
CA ILE A 78 8.16 23.16 -0.34
C ILE A 78 8.53 22.17 0.74
N PHE A 79 9.69 22.32 1.41
CA PHE A 79 10.07 21.42 2.49
C PHE A 79 9.10 21.45 3.68
N GLN A 80 8.56 22.61 4.05
CA GLN A 80 7.53 22.71 5.07
C GLN A 80 6.25 21.98 4.65
N THR A 81 5.82 22.19 3.41
CA THR A 81 4.66 21.50 2.82
C THR A 81 4.85 19.99 2.87
N TRP A 82 5.97 19.48 2.33
CA TRP A 82 6.26 18.04 2.32
C TRP A 82 6.44 17.44 3.72
N THR A 83 6.97 18.20 4.68
CA THR A 83 7.05 17.75 6.08
C THR A 83 5.67 17.48 6.64
N ASN A 84 4.71 18.38 6.39
CA ASN A 84 3.32 18.21 6.85
C ASN A 84 2.64 17.01 6.18
N TYR A 85 2.76 16.88 4.85
CA TYR A 85 2.20 15.73 4.14
C TYR A 85 2.82 14.42 4.59
N SER A 86 4.15 14.36 4.74
CA SER A 86 4.85 13.15 5.17
C SER A 86 4.47 12.74 6.60
N ARG A 87 4.30 13.71 7.52
CA ARG A 87 3.75 13.45 8.87
C ARG A 87 2.37 12.80 8.80
N ASN A 88 1.48 13.29 7.95
CA ASN A 88 0.13 12.75 7.84
C ASN A 88 0.15 11.36 7.23
N LEU A 89 0.85 11.17 6.11
CA LEU A 89 0.92 9.91 5.38
C LEU A 89 1.52 8.78 6.24
N THR A 90 2.57 9.06 7.02
CA THR A 90 3.16 8.07 7.94
C THR A 90 2.23 7.67 9.09
N GLN A 91 1.22 8.49 9.39
CA GLN A 91 0.16 8.20 10.36
C GLN A 91 -1.11 7.61 9.72
N GLY A 92 -1.11 7.38 8.40
CA GLY A 92 -2.29 6.91 7.67
C GLY A 92 -3.39 7.97 7.52
N LYS A 93 -3.03 9.26 7.59
CA LYS A 93 -3.92 10.40 7.39
C LYS A 93 -3.68 11.02 6.01
N MET A 94 -4.70 11.68 5.46
CA MET A 94 -4.57 12.55 4.29
C MET A 94 -4.16 13.97 4.68
#